data_AF-G4FME8-F1
#
_entry.id   AF-G4FME8-F1
#
_cell.length_a   1.000
_cell.length_b   1.000
_cell.length_c   1.000
_cell.angle_alpha   90.00
_cell.angle_beta   90.00
_cell.angle_gamma   90.00
#
_symmetry.space_group_name_H-M   'P 1'
#
loop_
_entity.id
_entity.type
_entity.pdbx_description
1 polymer ?
#
loop_
_entity_poly.entity_id
_entity_poly.type
_entity_poly.pdbx_seq_one_letter_code
_entity_poly.pdbx_strand_id
1 'polypeptide(L)'
;MTRVVAMDPGRSKCGLLLADTATNTVLQGMVTPSAQVLDQLRVWMADAQGDTAQIAELVIGDGTSSMIWQQQLPASLPIRVVDETGTTLRARERYWQLWPARGWKRLLPKGLRIPSGDLDAIAALVILEDYLDRPLQWPGPDPLRTGLSR
;
A
#
# COMPACT_ATOMS: atom_id res chain seq x y z
N MET A 1 10.79 -8.17 14.68
CA MET A 1 9.63 -8.41 13.80
C MET A 1 10.00 -8.05 12.36
N THR A 2 9.41 -8.70 11.37
CA THR A 2 9.80 -8.55 9.95
C THR A 2 8.76 -7.70 9.22
N ARG A 3 9.16 -6.47 8.89
CA ARG A 3 8.31 -5.52 8.16
C ARG A 3 8.61 -5.59 6.67
N VAL A 4 7.58 -5.44 5.85
CA VAL A 4 7.68 -5.36 4.40
C VAL A 4 6.99 -4.08 3.95
N VAL A 5 7.59 -3.40 2.99
CA VAL A 5 6.96 -2.26 2.32
C VAL A 5 6.42 -2.73 0.99
N ALA A 6 5.23 -2.29 0.62
CA ALA A 6 4.71 -2.41 -0.73
C ALA A 6 4.43 -1.05 -1.35
N MET A 7 4.63 -0.95 -2.66
CA MET A 7 4.45 0.27 -3.42
C MET A 7 3.71 0.01 -4.74
N ASP A 8 2.71 0.85 -4.99
CA ASP A 8 2.03 0.98 -6.28
C ASP A 8 2.55 2.24 -6.98
N PRO A 9 3.46 2.11 -7.96
CA PRO A 9 4.19 3.25 -8.51
C PRO A 9 3.37 4.02 -9.56
N GLY A 10 3.08 5.29 -9.28
CA GLY A 10 2.45 6.20 -10.24
C GLY A 10 3.40 7.30 -10.74
N ARG A 11 2.94 8.03 -11.77
CA ARG A 11 3.72 9.12 -12.38
C ARG A 11 3.90 10.32 -11.46
N SER A 12 2.85 10.70 -10.72
CA SER A 12 2.83 11.90 -9.86
C SER A 12 2.79 11.58 -8.37
N LYS A 13 2.25 10.42 -8.02
CA LYS A 13 2.02 9.93 -6.65
C LYS A 13 2.19 8.42 -6.66
N CYS A 14 2.49 7.85 -5.50
CA CYS A 14 2.61 6.42 -5.31
C CYS A 14 1.78 6.00 -4.08
N GLY A 15 1.13 4.86 -4.18
CA GLY A 15 0.57 4.17 -3.02
C GLY A 15 1.69 3.51 -2.25
N LEU A 16 1.73 3.71 -0.93
CA LEU A 16 2.69 3.09 -0.03
C LEU A 16 1.96 2.34 1.07
N LEU A 17 2.49 1.18 1.42
CA LEU A 17 1.99 0.34 2.49
C LEU A 17 3.16 -0.23 3.31
N LEU A 18 3.11 -0.08 4.63
CA LEU A 18 4.01 -0.76 5.56
C LEU A 18 3.22 -1.83 6.31
N ALA A 19 3.66 -3.08 6.22
CA ALA A 19 3.03 -4.20 6.90
C ALA A 19 4.03 -4.96 7.77
N ASP A 20 3.50 -5.60 8.81
CA ASP A 20 4.23 -6.59 9.60
C ASP A 20 3.77 -7.98 9.17
N THR A 21 4.72 -8.77 8.66
CA THR A 21 4.46 -10.10 8.13
C THR A 21 4.33 -11.17 9.22
N ALA A 22 4.85 -10.91 10.42
CA ALA A 22 4.74 -11.82 11.56
C ALA A 22 3.35 -11.75 12.20
N THR A 23 2.77 -10.54 12.31
CA THR A 23 1.39 -10.35 12.81
C THR A 23 0.34 -10.37 11.71
N ASN A 24 0.76 -10.37 10.44
CA ASN A 24 -0.13 -10.35 9.26
C ASN A 24 -1.04 -9.11 9.21
N THR A 25 -0.50 -7.95 9.60
CA THR A 25 -1.24 -6.69 9.72
C THR A 25 -0.56 -5.54 8.99
N VAL A 26 -1.36 -4.69 8.37
CA VAL A 26 -0.95 -3.37 7.90
C VAL A 26 -0.71 -2.47 9.11
N LEU A 27 0.48 -1.86 9.16
CA LEU A 27 0.85 -0.87 10.16
C LEU A 27 0.47 0.53 9.68
N GLN A 28 0.79 0.86 8.43
CA GLN A 28 0.49 2.15 7.82
C GLN A 28 0.22 1.99 6.32
N GLY A 29 -0.64 2.85 5.77
CA GLY A 29 -0.84 2.95 4.33
C GLY A 29 -1.23 4.38 3.96
N MET A 30 -0.66 4.89 2.87
CA MET A 30 -0.83 6.28 2.43
C MET A 30 -0.60 6.43 0.93
N VAL A 31 -1.09 7.54 0.38
CA VAL A 31 -0.70 7.97 -0.97
C VAL A 31 0.15 9.22 -0.86
N THR A 32 1.34 9.17 -1.44
CA THR A 32 2.38 10.18 -1.27
C THR A 32 2.87 10.64 -2.65
N PRO A 33 3.16 11.94 -2.86
CA PRO A 33 3.77 12.40 -4.11
C PRO A 33 5.06 11.63 -4.41
N SER A 34 5.31 11.28 -5.67
CA SER A 34 6.47 10.44 -6.03
C SER A 34 7.79 11.05 -5.52
N ALA A 35 7.92 12.38 -5.50
CA ALA A 35 9.10 13.06 -4.99
C ALA A 35 9.39 12.83 -3.48
N GLN A 36 8.39 12.44 -2.68
CA GLN A 36 8.49 12.27 -1.23
C GLN A 36 8.61 10.80 -0.79
N VAL A 37 8.51 9.85 -1.71
CA VAL A 37 8.54 8.41 -1.40
C VAL A 37 9.84 8.01 -0.71
N LEU A 38 11.00 8.46 -1.21
CA LEU A 38 12.30 8.12 -0.61
C LEU A 38 12.41 8.63 0.83
N ASP A 39 11.89 9.82 1.11
CA ASP A 39 11.91 10.38 2.47
C ASP A 39 10.99 9.58 3.40
N GLN A 40 9.81 9.19 2.93
CA GLN A 40 8.91 8.33 3.69
C GLN A 40 9.52 6.96 4.00
N LEU A 41 10.22 6.35 3.03
CA LEU A 41 10.93 5.09 3.24
C LEU A 41 12.05 5.24 4.27
N ARG A 42 12.81 6.35 4.25
CA ARG A 42 13.85 6.63 5.25
C ARG A 42 13.28 6.74 6.66
N VAL A 43 12.15 7.43 6.82
CA VAL A 43 11.44 7.51 8.10
C VAL A 43 11.08 6.11 8.60
N TRP A 44 10.45 5.28 7.77
CA TRP A 44 10.09 3.92 8.17
C TRP A 44 11.28 3.03 8.50
N MET A 45 12.39 3.15 7.75
CA MET A 45 13.61 2.41 8.04
C MET A 45 14.22 2.83 9.38
N ALA A 46 14.26 4.13 9.68
CA ALA A 46 14.75 4.66 10.95
C ALA A 46 13.88 4.21 12.14
N ASP A 47 12.56 4.31 12.00
CA ASP A 47 11.61 3.87 13.03
C ASP A 47 11.73 2.36 13.31
N ALA A 48 11.89 1.54 12.25
CA ALA A 48 12.07 0.10 12.42
C ALA A 48 13.33 -0.24 13.23
N GLN A 49 14.45 0.46 12.98
CA GLN A 49 15.70 0.25 13.72
C GLN A 49 15.55 0.54 15.22
N GLY A 50 14.79 1.58 15.59
CA GLY A 50 14.49 1.92 16.98
C GLY A 50 13.65 0.86 17.71
N ASP A 51 12.80 0.14 16.97
CA ASP A 51 11.86 -0.86 17.51
C ASP A 51 12.41 -2.30 17.53
N THR A 52 13.70 -2.52 17.25
CA THR A 52 14.26 -3.88 16.96
C THR A 52 13.56 -4.61 15.81
N ALA A 53 12.88 -3.86 14.93
CA ALA A 53 12.28 -4.35 13.70
C ALA A 53 13.21 -4.11 12.51
N GLN A 54 13.03 -4.88 11.44
CA GLN A 54 13.76 -4.68 10.20
C GLN A 54 12.78 -4.62 9.04
N ILE A 55 12.98 -3.65 8.14
CA ILE A 55 12.35 -3.70 6.81
C ILE A 55 13.17 -4.68 5.97
N ALA A 56 12.58 -5.85 5.70
CA ALA A 56 13.27 -6.95 5.04
C ALA A 56 13.34 -6.77 3.53
N GLU A 57 12.29 -6.21 2.93
CA GLU A 57 12.21 -6.01 1.49
C GLU A 57 11.17 -4.95 1.11
N LEU A 58 11.27 -4.50 -0.13
CA LEU A 58 10.30 -3.66 -0.80
C LEU A 58 9.68 -4.42 -1.98
N VAL A 59 8.36 -4.52 -2.00
CA VAL A 59 7.58 -5.07 -3.11
C VAL A 59 7.02 -3.93 -3.94
N ILE A 60 7.22 -3.94 -5.25
CA ILE A 60 6.79 -2.88 -6.16
C ILE A 60 5.97 -3.49 -7.30
N GLY A 61 4.85 -2.86 -7.65
CA GLY A 61 4.15 -3.14 -8.90
C GLY A 61 5.03 -2.85 -10.12
N ASP A 62 4.86 -3.59 -11.20
CA ASP A 62 5.66 -3.50 -12.41
C ASP A 62 5.29 -2.33 -13.34
N GLY A 63 4.47 -1.39 -12.84
CA GLY A 63 4.03 -0.20 -13.55
C GLY A 63 5.13 0.66 -14.16
N THR A 64 4.71 1.62 -14.97
CA THR A 64 5.57 2.43 -15.87
C THR A 64 6.79 3.10 -15.22
N SER A 65 6.81 3.31 -13.90
CA SER A 65 7.91 3.93 -13.16
C SER A 65 8.70 2.96 -12.25
N SER A 66 8.42 1.66 -12.28
CA SER A 66 9.07 0.63 -11.46
C SER A 66 10.60 0.58 -11.65
N MET A 67 11.09 0.81 -12.87
CA MET A 67 12.53 0.87 -13.18
C MET A 67 13.26 2.04 -12.51
N ILE A 68 12.57 3.19 -12.33
CA ILE A 68 13.16 4.37 -11.68
C ILE A 68 13.44 4.06 -10.21
N TRP A 69 12.50 3.38 -9.54
CA TRP A 69 12.60 3.02 -8.14
C TRP A 69 13.73 2.03 -7.86
N GLN A 70 13.93 1.07 -8.76
CA GLN A 70 15.05 0.12 -8.66
C GLN A 70 16.42 0.81 -8.69
N GLN A 71 16.54 1.97 -9.34
CA GLN A 71 17.80 2.72 -9.41
C GLN A 71 18.00 3.68 -8.23
N GLN A 72 16.90 4.20 -7.65
CA GLN A 72 16.95 5.21 -6.60
C GLN A 72 17.13 4.62 -5.19
N LEU A 73 16.83 3.34 -5.02
CA LEU A 73 16.83 2.69 -3.72
C LEU A 73 18.18 2.07 -3.36
N PRO A 74 18.54 2.03 -2.08
CA PRO A 74 19.80 1.45 -1.64
C PRO A 74 19.86 -0.05 -1.97
N ALA A 75 20.99 -0.50 -2.51
CA ALA A 75 21.21 -1.90 -2.89
C ALA A 75 21.09 -2.91 -1.72
N SER A 76 21.14 -2.42 -0.47
CA SER A 76 20.96 -3.23 0.73
C SER A 76 19.49 -3.58 1.03
N LEU A 77 18.53 -2.95 0.36
CA LEU A 77 17.12 -3.28 0.47
C LEU A 77 16.71 -4.14 -0.73
N PRO A 78 16.40 -5.43 -0.54
CA PRO A 78 15.90 -6.29 -1.61
C PRO A 78 14.62 -5.70 -2.21
N ILE A 79 14.58 -5.61 -3.54
CA ILE A 79 13.42 -5.14 -4.29
C ILE A 79 12.82 -6.32 -5.05
N ARG A 80 11.50 -6.52 -4.90
CA ARG A 80 10.71 -7.51 -5.63
C ARG A 80 9.73 -6.78 -6.54
N VAL A 81 9.80 -7.03 -7.83
CA VAL A 81 8.87 -6.47 -8.81
C VAL A 81 7.80 -7.53 -9.11
N VAL A 82 6.53 -7.13 -9.07
CA VAL A 82 5.36 -8.02 -9.22
C VAL A 82 4.40 -7.43 -10.25
N ASP A 83 3.78 -8.29 -11.06
CA ASP A 83 2.78 -7.90 -12.05
C ASP A 83 1.57 -7.22 -11.37
N GLU A 84 1.27 -5.98 -11.77
CA GLU A 84 0.17 -5.19 -11.22
C GLU A 84 -1.11 -5.22 -12.09
N THR A 85 -1.18 -6.11 -13.09
CA THR A 85 -2.31 -6.18 -14.01
C THR A 85 -3.63 -6.43 -13.29
N GLY A 86 -4.57 -5.49 -13.44
CA GLY A 86 -5.91 -5.58 -12.83
C GLY A 86 -5.96 -5.21 -11.35
N THR A 87 -4.85 -4.77 -10.75
CA THR A 87 -4.76 -4.36 -9.34
C THR A 87 -5.78 -3.28 -8.99
N THR A 88 -6.07 -2.31 -9.87
CA THR A 88 -7.06 -1.26 -9.60
C THR A 88 -8.47 -1.81 -9.32
N LEU A 89 -8.90 -2.83 -10.08
CA LEU A 89 -10.22 -3.44 -9.90
C LEU A 89 -10.28 -4.21 -8.57
N ARG A 90 -9.23 -4.99 -8.29
CA ARG A 90 -9.09 -5.77 -7.05
C ARG A 90 -8.98 -4.87 -5.83
N ALA A 91 -8.25 -3.76 -5.93
CA ALA A 91 -8.12 -2.77 -4.87
C ALA A 91 -9.48 -2.18 -4.49
N ARG A 92 -10.33 -1.88 -5.48
CA ARG A 92 -11.70 -1.42 -5.22
C ARG A 92 -12.53 -2.45 -4.45
N GLU A 93 -12.45 -3.72 -4.85
CA GLU A 93 -13.16 -4.80 -4.15
C GLU A 93 -12.63 -4.99 -2.73
N ARG A 94 -11.31 -4.98 -2.58
CA ARG A 94 -10.61 -5.13 -1.31
C ARG A 94 -10.94 -4.00 -0.34
N TYR A 95 -11.02 -2.76 -0.82
CA TYR A 95 -11.47 -1.61 -0.03
C TYR A 95 -12.85 -1.87 0.61
N TRP A 96 -13.83 -2.37 -0.15
CA TRP A 96 -15.16 -2.63 0.39
C TRP A 96 -15.24 -3.84 1.31
N GLN A 97 -14.27 -4.76 1.27
CA GLN A 97 -14.14 -5.85 2.23
C GLN A 97 -13.62 -5.34 3.59
N LEU A 98 -12.64 -4.44 3.56
CA LEU A 98 -12.04 -3.84 4.76
C LEU A 98 -12.96 -2.80 5.40
N TRP A 99 -13.58 -1.94 4.58
CA TRP A 99 -14.50 -0.89 5.01
C TRP A 99 -15.84 -0.98 4.28
N PRO A 100 -16.78 -1.83 4.76
CA PRO A 100 -18.08 -2.01 4.12
C PRO A 100 -18.87 -0.71 3.95
N ALA A 101 -19.59 -0.61 2.83
CA ALA A 101 -20.43 0.55 2.51
C ALA A 101 -21.47 0.83 3.62
N ARG A 102 -21.51 2.08 4.08
CA ARG A 102 -22.44 2.56 5.12
C ARG A 102 -23.51 3.49 4.52
N GLY A 103 -24.65 3.60 5.18
CA GLY A 103 -25.75 4.50 4.78
C GLY A 103 -26.35 4.16 3.41
N TRP A 104 -26.67 5.19 2.62
CA TRP A 104 -27.31 5.04 1.31
C TRP A 104 -26.46 4.25 0.30
N LYS A 105 -25.12 4.29 0.41
CA LYS A 105 -24.21 3.51 -0.45
C LYS A 105 -24.42 1.99 -0.32
N ARG A 106 -25.03 1.52 0.78
CA ARG A 106 -25.41 0.11 0.97
C ARG A 106 -26.49 -0.33 -0.02
N LEU A 107 -27.36 0.58 -0.47
CA LEU A 107 -28.44 0.32 -1.41
C LEU A 107 -27.94 0.24 -2.86
N LEU A 108 -26.75 0.75 -3.16
CA LEU A 108 -26.15 0.64 -4.49
C LEU A 108 -25.63 -0.79 -4.75
N PRO A 109 -25.84 -1.33 -5.96
CA PRO A 109 -25.14 -2.53 -6.44
C PRO A 109 -23.62 -2.39 -6.33
N LYS A 110 -22.90 -3.48 -6.05
CA LYS A 110 -21.43 -3.47 -5.82
C LYS A 110 -20.65 -2.76 -6.93
N GLY A 111 -21.00 -3.02 -8.20
CA GLY A 111 -20.34 -2.43 -9.37
C GLY A 111 -20.46 -0.90 -9.46
N LEU A 112 -21.47 -0.31 -8.82
CA LEU A 112 -21.72 1.14 -8.80
C LEU A 112 -21.13 1.83 -7.55
N ARG A 113 -20.51 1.07 -6.64
CA ARG A 113 -19.89 1.63 -5.43
C ARG A 113 -18.50 2.12 -5.74
N ILE A 114 -18.39 3.40 -6.08
CA ILE A 114 -17.12 4.07 -6.33
C ILE A 114 -16.59 4.65 -5.00
N PRO A 115 -15.39 4.23 -4.54
CA PRO A 115 -14.73 4.85 -3.40
C PRO A 115 -14.44 6.32 -3.70
N SER A 116 -14.57 7.20 -2.71
CA SER A 116 -14.43 8.65 -2.89
C SER A 116 -12.99 9.15 -2.84
N GLY A 117 -12.01 8.25 -2.73
CA GLY A 117 -10.61 8.60 -2.55
C GLY A 117 -9.70 7.69 -3.38
N ASP A 118 -8.42 7.91 -3.15
CA ASP A 118 -7.33 7.34 -3.91
C ASP A 118 -7.02 5.89 -3.57
N LEU A 119 -7.16 4.98 -4.53
CA LEU A 119 -7.00 3.55 -4.26
C LEU A 119 -5.56 3.07 -4.29
N ASP A 120 -4.59 3.93 -4.62
CA ASP A 120 -3.19 3.54 -4.80
C ASP A 120 -2.62 2.83 -3.54
N ALA A 121 -2.97 3.28 -2.33
CA ALA A 121 -2.54 2.61 -1.09
C ALA A 121 -3.16 1.20 -0.91
N ILE A 122 -4.36 0.99 -1.44
CA ILE A 122 -5.04 -0.30 -1.44
C ILE A 122 -4.54 -1.16 -2.60
N ALA A 123 -4.11 -0.56 -3.71
CA ALA A 123 -3.39 -1.26 -4.76
C ALA A 123 -2.07 -1.82 -4.25
N ALA A 124 -1.30 -1.02 -3.49
CA ALA A 124 -0.10 -1.49 -2.79
C ALA A 124 -0.40 -2.65 -1.81
N LEU A 125 -1.56 -2.63 -1.15
CA LEU A 125 -2.03 -3.78 -0.36
C LEU A 125 -2.26 -5.02 -1.22
N VAL A 126 -2.99 -4.92 -2.31
CA VAL A 126 -3.28 -6.07 -3.18
C VAL A 126 -1.98 -6.64 -3.76
N ILE A 127 -1.05 -5.78 -4.18
CA ILE A 127 0.29 -6.18 -4.64
C ILE A 127 1.01 -7.00 -3.55
N LEU A 128 0.96 -6.53 -2.30
CA LEU A 128 1.59 -7.25 -1.19
C LEU A 128 0.89 -8.56 -0.87
N GLU A 129 -0.44 -8.58 -0.87
CA GLU A 129 -1.24 -9.79 -0.63
C GLU A 129 -0.98 -10.86 -1.69
N ASP A 130 -0.83 -10.44 -2.95
CA ASP A 130 -0.49 -11.33 -4.06
C ASP A 130 0.93 -11.89 -3.93
N TYR A 131 1.89 -11.04 -3.56
CA TYR A 131 3.27 -11.47 -3.32
C TYR A 131 3.38 -12.45 -2.14
N LEU A 132 2.62 -12.21 -1.06
CA LEU A 132 2.61 -13.07 0.12
C LEU A 132 1.67 -14.29 -0.01
N ASP A 133 0.91 -14.37 -1.09
CA ASP A 133 -0.16 -15.37 -1.34
C ASP A 133 -1.16 -15.47 -0.17
N ARG A 134 -1.51 -14.33 0.44
CA ARG A 134 -2.49 -14.28 1.55
C ARG A 134 -3.02 -12.87 1.82
N PRO A 135 -4.26 -12.73 2.32
CA PRO A 135 -4.80 -11.44 2.71
C PRO A 135 -4.17 -10.94 4.03
N LEU A 136 -3.94 -9.63 4.09
CA LEU A 136 -3.50 -8.91 5.29
C LEU A 136 -4.69 -8.27 6.00
N GLN A 137 -4.58 -8.10 7.31
CA GLN A 137 -5.56 -7.35 8.09
C GLN A 137 -5.17 -5.87 8.11
N TRP A 138 -6.13 -4.97 7.94
CA TRP A 138 -5.92 -3.53 8.09
C TRP A 138 -6.76 -2.99 9.25
N PRO A 139 -6.26 -3.08 10.50
CA PRO A 139 -7.00 -2.61 11.67
C PRO A 139 -7.06 -1.07 11.78
N GLY A 140 -6.14 -0.38 11.10
CA GLY A 140 -6.08 1.08 11.04
C GLY A 140 -7.29 1.75 10.37
N PRO A 141 -7.36 3.08 10.44
CA PRO A 141 -8.46 3.85 9.85
C PRO A 141 -8.48 3.71 8.32
N ASP A 142 -9.64 4.02 7.74
CA ASP A 142 -9.83 4.10 6.30
C ASP A 142 -8.83 5.11 5.68
N PRO A 143 -7.88 4.65 4.83
CA PRO A 143 -6.84 5.51 4.25
C PRO A 143 -7.41 6.58 3.30
N LEU A 144 -8.66 6.42 2.84
CA LEU A 144 -9.35 7.41 2.00
C LEU A 144 -9.98 8.54 2.83
N ARG A 145 -10.02 8.40 4.17
CA ARG A 145 -10.69 9.35 5.07
C ARG A 145 -9.72 10.09 5.99
N THR A 146 -8.47 9.65 6.08
CA THR A 146 -7.40 10.28 6.88
C THR A 146 -7.00 11.69 6.38
N GLY A 147 -7.48 12.14 5.23
CA GLY A 147 -7.35 13.52 4.72
C GLY A 147 -8.52 14.46 5.06
N LEU A 148 -9.56 14.01 5.77
CA LEU A 148 -10.69 14.85 6.21
C LEU A 148 -10.47 15.36 7.64
N SER A 149 -9.32 15.96 7.91
CA SER A 149 -9.20 16.95 8.98
C SER A 149 -9.36 18.32 8.34
N ARG A 150 -10.56 18.90 8.48
CA ARG A 150 -10.76 20.35 8.34
C ARG A 150 -10.16 21.07 9.53
#